data_AF-A0A0F4KW50-F1
#
_entry.id   AF-A0A0F4KW50-F1
#
_cell.length_a   1.000
_cell.length_b   1.000
_cell.length_c   1.000
_cell.angle_alpha   90.00
_cell.angle_beta   90.00
_cell.angle_gamma   90.00
#
_symmetry.space_group_name_H-M   'P 1'
#
loop_
_entity.id
_entity.type
_entity.pdbx_description
1 polymer ?
#
loop_
_entity_poly.entity_id
_entity_poly.type
_entity_poly.pdbx_seq_one_letter_code
_entity_poly.pdbx_strand_id
1 'polypeptide(L)'
;MPNAEQTPQTPKTPQTPVPPWMQPPEEKPIYKRVWFWVVIAVVAILVFAATAGSNIKLPISVPKIETAGISQQLNKMKKTIKAPKKPANPDSDNHKAALAQAQDFSELLYMSKQGIYDRLTSVDKFTPEAAQYAVDHLKADYNANALAEAKHYQKRMHMSKRGIYDELTSEDKFTPEAAQHAVDNLKADDNAAAHAKAKHYLEITHESKEGIYYDLTSEDKFTPNVAQHAVDNLKADYKATALAAAKDYQKYTNMSPAEIRHQLASQYGGKFTPEEVAYAMQHLNQ
;
A
#
# COMPACT_ATOMS: atom_id res chain seq x y z
N MET A 1 -10.11 -51.25 46.90
CA MET A 1 -10.13 -49.78 46.70
C MET A 1 -9.73 -49.49 45.26
N PRO A 2 -10.32 -48.46 44.61
CA PRO A 2 -11.36 -48.67 43.61
C PRO A 2 -10.89 -48.67 42.15
N ASN A 3 -11.84 -49.13 41.34
CA ASN A 3 -11.96 -49.09 39.88
C ASN A 3 -11.67 -47.70 39.31
N ALA A 4 -10.84 -47.59 38.27
CA ALA A 4 -10.73 -46.38 37.45
C ALA A 4 -11.45 -46.64 36.12
N GLU A 5 -12.62 -46.03 35.98
CA GLU A 5 -13.44 -46.01 34.76
C GLU A 5 -12.61 -45.47 33.58
N GLN A 6 -12.47 -46.28 32.53
CA GLN A 6 -12.02 -45.78 31.23
C GLN A 6 -13.20 -45.12 30.53
N THR A 7 -13.18 -43.80 30.42
CA THR A 7 -14.11 -43.05 29.58
C THR A 7 -13.95 -43.43 28.11
N PRO A 8 -15.03 -43.66 27.34
CA PRO A 8 -14.92 -43.94 25.91
C PRO A 8 -14.41 -42.69 25.16
N GLN A 9 -13.28 -42.81 24.47
CA GLN A 9 -12.83 -41.79 23.53
C GLN A 9 -13.74 -41.82 22.30
N THR A 10 -14.42 -40.71 22.01
CA THR A 10 -15.14 -40.51 20.74
C THR A 10 -14.19 -40.65 19.55
N PRO A 11 -14.56 -41.38 18.47
CA PRO A 11 -13.71 -41.52 17.30
C PRO A 11 -13.46 -40.15 16.68
N LYS A 12 -12.19 -39.75 16.55
CA LYS A 12 -11.83 -38.55 15.78
C LYS A 12 -12.15 -38.83 14.32
N THR A 13 -13.08 -38.07 13.74
CA THR A 13 -13.37 -38.08 12.30
C THR A 13 -12.07 -37.80 11.54
N PRO A 14 -11.72 -38.58 10.50
CA PRO A 14 -10.55 -38.29 9.68
C PRO A 14 -10.74 -36.92 9.01
N GLN A 15 -9.94 -35.93 9.39
CA GLN A 15 -9.87 -34.67 8.65
C GLN A 15 -9.19 -34.95 7.31
N THR A 16 -9.93 -34.76 6.22
CA THR A 16 -9.33 -34.74 4.88
C THR A 16 -8.31 -33.62 4.81
N PRO A 17 -7.07 -33.87 4.33
CA PRO A 17 -6.07 -32.83 4.21
C PRO A 17 -6.58 -31.72 3.29
N VAL A 18 -6.47 -30.47 3.76
CA VAL A 18 -6.85 -29.29 3.00
C VAL A 18 -5.93 -29.22 1.77
N PRO A 19 -6.49 -29.17 0.54
CA PRO A 19 -5.68 -29.22 -0.67
C PRO A 19 -4.73 -28.00 -0.76
N PRO A 20 -3.55 -28.13 -1.40
CA PRO A 20 -2.49 -27.12 -1.36
C PRO A 20 -2.90 -25.71 -1.80
N TRP A 21 -3.90 -25.60 -2.69
CA TRP A 21 -4.45 -24.35 -3.21
C TRP A 21 -5.43 -23.64 -2.27
N MET A 22 -5.75 -24.26 -1.13
CA MET A 22 -6.65 -23.73 -0.10
C MET A 22 -5.88 -23.33 1.18
N GLN A 23 -4.55 -23.47 1.16
CA GLN A 23 -3.64 -22.94 2.17
C GLN A 23 -3.39 -21.45 1.91
N PRO A 24 -3.39 -20.57 2.94
CA PRO A 24 -2.96 -19.19 2.76
C PRO A 24 -1.52 -19.18 2.23
N PRO A 25 -1.21 -18.37 1.19
CA PRO A 25 0.13 -18.34 0.61
C PRO A 25 1.15 -17.96 1.69
N GLU A 26 2.27 -18.68 1.78
CA GLU A 26 3.34 -18.33 2.71
C GLU A 26 3.78 -16.88 2.48
N GLU A 27 3.70 -16.05 3.53
CA GLU A 27 4.10 -14.65 3.44
C GLU A 27 5.60 -14.58 3.13
N LYS A 28 5.92 -14.17 1.90
CA LYS A 28 7.30 -13.96 1.49
C LYS A 28 7.84 -12.72 2.20
N PRO A 29 9.06 -12.76 2.76
CA PRO A 29 9.64 -11.57 3.34
C PRO A 29 9.82 -10.51 2.24
N ILE A 30 9.47 -9.27 2.56
CA ILE A 30 9.20 -8.17 1.62
C ILE A 30 10.37 -7.93 0.65
N TYR A 31 11.62 -8.16 1.10
CA TYR A 31 12.84 -7.99 0.29
C TYR A 31 13.01 -9.00 -0.86
N LYS A 32 12.19 -10.06 -0.93
CA LYS A 32 12.19 -11.03 -2.03
C LYS A 32 11.24 -10.66 -3.18
N ARG A 33 10.41 -9.61 -3.00
CA ARG A 33 9.48 -9.13 -4.03
C ARG A 33 10.20 -8.09 -4.90
N VAL A 34 10.18 -8.26 -6.23
CA VAL A 34 10.88 -7.38 -7.19
C VAL A 34 10.48 -5.91 -6.99
N TRP A 35 9.22 -5.65 -6.62
CA TRP A 35 8.71 -4.31 -6.35
C TRP A 35 9.45 -3.57 -5.23
N PHE A 36 10.09 -4.29 -4.29
CA PHE A 36 10.71 -3.72 -3.10
C PHE A 36 12.02 -3.05 -3.50
N TRP A 37 12.73 -3.68 -4.44
CA TRP A 37 13.91 -3.09 -5.06
C TRP A 37 13.57 -1.95 -6.02
N VAL A 38 12.40 -2.00 -6.68
CA VAL A 38 11.91 -0.88 -7.50
C VAL A 38 11.58 0.34 -6.63
N VAL A 39 10.91 0.15 -5.48
CA VAL A 39 10.62 1.23 -4.52
C VAL A 39 11.92 1.80 -3.93
N ILE A 40 12.87 0.96 -3.53
CA ILE A 40 14.19 1.40 -3.05
C ILE A 40 14.92 2.20 -4.14
N ALA A 41 14.89 1.75 -5.40
CA ALA A 41 15.54 2.46 -6.51
C ALA A 41 14.88 3.83 -6.77
N VAL A 42 13.56 3.93 -6.72
CA VAL A 42 12.82 5.20 -6.89
C VAL A 42 13.11 6.16 -5.73
N VAL A 43 13.11 5.67 -4.48
CA VAL A 43 13.46 6.48 -3.30
C VAL A 43 14.92 6.92 -3.37
N ALA A 44 15.85 6.06 -3.78
CA ALA A 44 17.25 6.41 -3.97
C ALA A 44 17.44 7.46 -5.07
N ILE A 45 16.70 7.38 -6.18
CA ILE A 45 16.72 8.38 -7.26
C ILE A 45 16.17 9.73 -6.78
N LEU A 46 15.11 9.74 -5.97
CA LEU A 46 14.54 10.97 -5.40
C LEU A 46 15.48 11.62 -4.37
N VAL A 47 16.18 10.82 -3.56
CA VAL A 47 17.20 11.31 -2.62
C VAL A 47 18.42 11.86 -3.37
N PHE A 48 18.85 11.20 -4.44
CA PHE A 48 20.00 11.64 -5.25
C PHE A 48 19.71 12.93 -6.04
N ALA A 49 18.48 13.09 -6.55
CA ALA A 49 18.02 14.32 -7.21
C ALA A 49 17.87 15.51 -6.25
N ALA A 50 17.64 15.27 -4.96
CA ALA A 50 17.56 16.33 -3.94
C ALA A 50 18.95 16.86 -3.53
N THR A 51 20.03 16.08 -3.71
CA THR A 51 21.40 16.46 -3.32
C THR A 51 22.25 17.02 -4.46
N ALA A 52 21.95 16.67 -5.71
CA ALA A 52 22.64 17.19 -6.89
C ALA A 52 21.64 18.05 -7.67
N GLY A 53 21.74 19.38 -7.56
CA GLY A 53 20.85 20.36 -8.20
C GLY A 53 20.92 20.38 -9.73
N SER A 54 20.60 19.25 -10.36
CA SER A 54 20.64 19.02 -11.80
C SER A 54 19.24 18.71 -12.32
N ASN A 55 18.80 19.48 -13.31
CA ASN A 55 17.55 19.30 -14.03
C ASN A 55 17.58 18.01 -14.88
N ILE A 56 17.16 16.89 -14.30
CA ILE A 56 16.96 15.63 -15.03
C ILE A 56 15.60 15.68 -15.74
N LYS A 57 15.60 15.69 -17.08
CA LYS A 57 14.39 15.43 -17.88
C LYS A 57 14.11 13.92 -17.86
N LEU A 58 13.12 13.49 -17.09
CA LEU A 58 12.61 12.11 -17.09
C LEU A 58 11.69 11.89 -18.31
N PRO A 59 11.82 10.79 -19.08
CA PRO A 59 11.06 10.54 -20.31
C PRO A 59 9.76 9.74 -20.06
N ILE A 60 9.09 9.97 -18.93
CA ILE A 60 7.81 9.31 -18.63
C ILE A 60 6.78 10.42 -18.49
N SER A 61 5.79 10.43 -19.40
CA SER A 61 4.57 11.23 -19.20
C SER A 61 3.85 10.66 -18.00
N VAL A 62 4.09 11.25 -16.83
CA VAL A 62 3.32 10.99 -15.63
C VAL A 62 1.86 11.27 -15.98
N PRO A 63 0.92 10.32 -15.80
CA PRO A 63 -0.50 10.62 -15.98
C PRO A 63 -0.82 11.85 -15.11
N LYS A 64 -1.68 12.73 -15.60
CA LYS A 64 -2.08 13.98 -14.93
C LYS A 64 -2.76 13.67 -13.60
N ILE A 65 -1.96 13.34 -12.59
CA ILE A 65 -2.36 13.33 -11.20
C ILE A 65 -2.80 14.77 -10.91
N GLU A 66 -3.99 14.95 -10.35
CA GLU A 66 -4.54 16.23 -9.91
C GLU A 66 -3.61 16.90 -8.88
N THR A 67 -2.54 17.51 -9.39
CA THR A 67 -1.57 18.32 -8.67
C THR A 67 -2.21 19.58 -8.10
N ALA A 68 -3.39 19.97 -8.61
CA ALA A 68 -4.18 21.08 -8.11
C ALA A 68 -4.60 20.92 -6.63
N GLY A 69 -4.96 19.69 -6.20
CA GLY A 69 -5.33 19.43 -4.81
C GLY A 69 -4.15 19.54 -3.85
N ILE A 70 -2.99 19.02 -4.27
CA ILE A 70 -1.72 19.11 -3.51
C ILE A 70 -1.25 20.56 -3.44
N SER A 71 -1.29 21.32 -4.54
CA SER A 71 -0.91 22.74 -4.52
C SER A 71 -1.85 23.59 -3.67
N GLN A 72 -3.15 23.29 -3.60
CA GLN A 72 -4.08 23.99 -2.70
C GLN A 72 -3.86 23.64 -1.22
N GLN A 73 -3.68 22.36 -0.87
CA GLN A 73 -3.35 21.97 0.51
C GLN A 73 -1.96 22.47 0.93
N LEU A 74 -0.96 22.42 0.05
CA LEU A 74 0.39 22.90 0.31
C LEU A 74 0.44 24.43 0.41
N ASN A 75 -0.35 25.16 -0.38
CA ASN A 75 -0.49 26.61 -0.23
C ASN A 75 -1.27 27.00 1.03
N LYS A 76 -2.27 26.21 1.44
CA LYS A 76 -2.96 26.38 2.74
C LYS A 76 -2.00 26.10 3.90
N MET A 77 -1.18 25.06 3.81
CA MET A 77 -0.10 24.76 4.77
C MET A 77 0.95 25.87 4.80
N LYS A 78 1.49 26.33 3.66
CA LYS A 78 2.46 27.44 3.61
C LYS A 78 1.92 28.75 4.17
N LYS A 79 0.62 29.00 4.07
CA LYS A 79 -0.02 30.20 4.61
C LYS A 79 -0.33 30.10 6.11
N THR A 80 -0.36 28.88 6.67
CA THR A 80 -0.71 28.61 8.08
C THR A 80 0.53 28.30 8.93
N ILE A 81 1.55 27.66 8.36
CA ILE A 81 2.84 27.38 9.02
C ILE A 81 3.67 28.68 9.07
N LYS A 82 3.54 29.44 10.16
CA LYS A 82 4.61 30.36 10.56
C LYS A 82 5.77 29.50 11.05
N ALA A 83 6.99 29.75 10.55
CA ALA A 83 8.20 29.15 11.09
C ALA A 83 8.21 29.28 12.63
N PRO A 84 8.47 28.20 13.39
CA PRO A 84 8.38 28.26 14.84
C PRO A 84 9.42 29.25 15.35
N LYS A 85 8.95 30.34 15.98
CA LYS A 85 9.82 31.21 16.77
C LYS A 85 10.22 30.41 18.01
N LYS A 86 11.53 30.25 18.21
CA LYS A 86 12.12 29.69 19.41
C LYS A 86 11.49 30.35 20.66
N PRO A 87 10.90 29.59 21.59
CA PRO A 87 10.16 30.16 22.71
C PRO A 87 11.07 30.89 23.69
N ALA A 88 10.51 31.92 24.35
CA ALA A 88 11.20 32.77 25.31
C ALA A 88 11.16 32.20 26.74
N ASN A 89 10.21 31.29 27.05
CA ASN A 89 10.19 30.47 28.26
C ASN A 89 10.07 28.98 27.88
N PRO A 90 11.13 28.16 28.04
CA PRO A 90 11.22 26.86 27.39
C PRO A 90 10.15 25.84 27.83
N ASP A 91 9.59 25.89 29.03
CA ASP A 91 8.66 24.83 29.47
C ASP A 91 7.18 25.15 29.13
N SER A 92 6.67 26.32 29.54
CA SER A 92 5.26 26.72 29.27
C SER A 92 5.00 27.01 27.79
N ASP A 93 5.93 27.65 27.10
CA ASP A 93 5.71 28.07 25.71
C ASP A 93 5.88 26.91 24.73
N ASN A 94 6.71 25.91 25.05
CA ASN A 94 6.83 24.69 24.25
C ASN A 94 5.55 23.86 24.25
N HIS A 95 4.85 23.77 25.39
CA HIS A 95 3.58 23.04 25.50
C HIS A 95 2.49 23.63 24.60
N LYS A 96 2.34 24.96 24.60
CA LYS A 96 1.34 25.64 23.76
C LYS A 96 1.67 25.52 22.27
N ALA A 97 2.94 25.64 21.92
CA ALA A 97 3.39 25.49 20.53
C ALA A 97 3.18 24.06 20.02
N ALA A 98 3.55 23.04 20.83
CA ALA A 98 3.33 21.64 20.50
C ALA A 98 1.84 21.33 20.34
N LEU A 99 0.99 21.84 21.24
CA LEU A 99 -0.47 21.65 21.16
C LEU A 99 -1.06 22.29 19.89
N ALA A 100 -0.65 23.51 19.54
CA ALA A 100 -1.10 24.16 18.31
C ALA A 100 -0.70 23.36 17.06
N GLN A 101 0.52 22.83 17.03
CA GLN A 101 0.97 22.02 15.89
C GLN A 101 0.29 20.63 15.86
N ALA A 102 0.01 20.05 17.03
CA ALA A 102 -0.78 18.83 17.13
C ALA A 102 -2.20 19.01 16.57
N GLN A 103 -2.82 20.18 16.78
CA GLN A 103 -4.10 20.54 16.18
C GLN A 103 -4.01 20.56 14.64
N ASP A 104 -3.00 21.22 14.08
CA ASP A 104 -2.78 21.25 12.63
C ASP A 104 -2.59 19.84 12.04
N PHE A 105 -1.81 18.99 12.70
CA PHE A 105 -1.59 17.60 12.26
C PHE A 105 -2.86 16.75 12.32
N SER A 106 -3.69 16.95 13.33
CA SER A 106 -4.98 16.27 13.43
C SER A 106 -5.96 16.76 12.36
N GLU A 107 -6.13 18.07 12.20
CA GLU A 107 -7.16 18.65 11.34
C GLU A 107 -6.81 18.63 9.83
N LEU A 108 -5.52 18.76 9.49
CA LEU A 108 -5.09 18.89 8.09
C LEU A 108 -4.54 17.59 7.52
N LEU A 109 -3.91 16.77 8.37
CA LEU A 109 -3.23 15.54 7.98
C LEU A 109 -3.89 14.27 8.55
N TYR A 110 -4.98 14.42 9.31
CA TYR A 110 -5.75 13.31 9.88
C TYR A 110 -4.88 12.31 10.66
N MET A 111 -3.82 12.77 11.30
CA MET A 111 -2.87 11.86 11.95
C MET A 111 -3.47 11.20 13.21
N SER A 112 -2.97 10.01 13.54
CA SER A 112 -3.28 9.31 14.79
C SER A 112 -2.65 10.01 16.01
N LYS A 113 -3.13 9.68 17.22
CA LYS A 113 -2.54 10.20 18.46
C LYS A 113 -1.03 9.90 18.53
N GLN A 114 -0.65 8.66 18.22
CA GLN A 114 0.75 8.23 18.27
C GLN A 114 1.57 8.87 17.15
N GLY A 115 1.04 8.93 15.92
CA GLY A 115 1.71 9.57 14.81
C GLY A 115 2.00 11.06 15.08
N ILE A 116 1.07 11.76 15.71
CA ILE A 116 1.28 13.16 16.13
C ILE A 116 2.43 13.26 17.15
N TYR A 117 2.45 12.41 18.17
CA TYR A 117 3.54 12.38 19.15
C TYR A 117 4.90 12.09 18.49
N ASP A 118 4.96 11.06 17.65
CA ASP A 118 6.18 10.65 16.95
C ASP A 118 6.69 11.77 16.06
N ARG A 119 5.80 12.47 15.35
CA ARG A 119 6.14 13.60 14.48
C ARG A 119 6.69 14.78 15.28
N LEU A 120 6.00 15.16 16.36
CA LEU A 120 6.40 16.28 17.22
C LEU A 120 7.80 16.06 17.82
N THR A 121 8.11 14.83 18.22
CA THR A 121 9.41 14.49 18.82
C THR A 121 10.51 14.27 17.78
N SER A 122 10.23 13.50 16.73
CA SER A 122 11.25 13.05 15.77
C SER A 122 11.56 14.08 14.68
N VAL A 123 10.58 14.85 14.20
CA VAL A 123 10.76 15.80 13.10
C VAL A 123 10.78 17.24 13.61
N ASP A 124 9.75 17.63 14.37
CA ASP A 124 9.60 19.01 14.84
C ASP A 124 10.43 19.32 16.10
N LYS A 125 11.08 18.30 16.66
CA LYS A 125 12.07 18.38 17.75
C LYS A 125 11.53 19.04 19.04
N PHE A 126 10.24 18.89 19.33
CA PHE A 126 9.71 19.16 20.66
C PHE A 126 10.28 18.16 21.67
N THR A 127 10.37 18.57 22.93
CA THR A 127 10.72 17.62 24.00
C THR A 127 9.61 16.57 24.14
N PRO A 128 9.95 15.35 24.60
CA PRO A 128 8.95 14.32 24.88
C PRO A 128 7.82 14.80 25.78
N GLU A 129 8.14 15.63 26.79
CA GLU A 129 7.16 16.19 27.73
C GLU A 129 6.18 17.13 27.02
N ALA A 130 6.68 18.00 26.13
CA ALA A 130 5.83 18.92 25.37
C ALA A 130 4.94 18.19 24.35
N ALA A 131 5.47 17.17 23.67
CA ALA A 131 4.70 16.33 22.77
C ALA A 131 3.64 15.52 23.50
N GLN A 132 3.97 14.96 24.67
CA GLN A 132 3.03 14.24 25.52
C GLN A 132 1.92 15.18 26.01
N TYR A 133 2.29 16.36 26.51
CA TYR A 133 1.33 17.40 26.87
C TYR A 133 0.38 17.71 25.70
N ALA A 134 0.91 17.90 24.50
CA ALA A 134 0.12 18.21 23.32
C ALA A 134 -0.91 17.11 23.01
N VAL A 135 -0.50 15.84 22.94
CA VAL A 135 -1.43 14.75 22.60
C VAL A 135 -2.42 14.41 23.72
N ASP A 136 -2.11 14.75 24.98
CA ASP A 136 -3.04 14.57 26.11
C ASP A 136 -4.06 15.70 26.23
N HIS A 137 -3.72 16.90 25.78
CA HIS A 137 -4.61 18.07 25.82
C HIS A 137 -5.29 18.34 24.48
N LEU A 138 -4.91 17.63 23.42
CA LEU A 138 -5.55 17.71 22.12
C LEU A 138 -6.94 17.06 22.17
N LYS A 139 -7.97 17.86 21.86
CA LYS A 139 -9.36 17.40 21.72
C LYS A 139 -9.63 16.98 20.27
N ALA A 140 -9.02 15.88 19.84
CA ALA A 140 -9.20 15.33 18.51
C ALA A 140 -10.19 14.16 18.49
N ASP A 141 -10.94 14.04 17.41
CA ASP A 141 -11.70 12.83 17.09
C ASP A 141 -10.83 11.90 16.23
N TYR A 142 -10.09 11.01 16.88
CA TYR A 142 -9.19 10.10 16.18
C TYR A 142 -9.91 9.05 15.33
N ASN A 143 -11.19 8.77 15.60
CA ASN A 143 -12.02 7.90 14.76
C ASN A 143 -12.38 8.62 13.46
N ALA A 144 -12.69 9.91 13.53
CA ALA A 144 -12.90 10.74 12.34
C ALA A 144 -11.62 10.88 11.52
N ASN A 145 -10.46 11.05 12.16
CA ASN A 145 -9.16 11.07 11.50
C ASN A 145 -8.88 9.76 10.75
N ALA A 146 -9.03 8.62 11.42
CA ALA A 146 -8.84 7.30 10.80
C ALA A 146 -9.78 7.10 9.59
N LEU A 147 -11.04 7.52 9.70
CA LEU A 147 -12.00 7.44 8.59
C LEU A 147 -11.63 8.38 7.43
N ALA A 148 -11.09 9.56 7.71
CA ALA A 148 -10.62 10.48 6.67
C ALA A 148 -9.43 9.89 5.91
N GLU A 149 -8.47 9.30 6.62
CA GLU A 149 -7.30 8.66 6.02
C GLU A 149 -7.68 7.37 5.26
N ALA A 150 -8.60 6.56 5.80
CA ALA A 150 -9.18 5.42 5.08
C ALA A 150 -9.79 5.81 3.73
N LYS A 151 -10.53 6.93 3.68
CA LYS A 151 -11.09 7.46 2.42
C LYS A 151 -9.99 7.91 1.46
N HIS A 152 -8.91 8.48 1.98
CA HIS A 152 -7.76 8.88 1.18
C HIS A 152 -7.10 7.66 0.53
N TYR A 153 -6.76 6.62 1.31
CA TYR A 153 -6.21 5.38 0.80
C TYR A 153 -7.10 4.71 -0.26
N GLN A 154 -8.39 4.60 0.02
CA GLN A 154 -9.31 4.03 -0.95
C GLN A 154 -9.35 4.83 -2.26
N LYS A 155 -9.50 6.16 -2.17
CA LYS A 155 -9.67 7.01 -3.34
C LYS A 155 -8.41 7.09 -4.20
N ARG A 156 -7.24 7.06 -3.58
CA ARG A 156 -5.96 7.36 -4.25
C ARG A 156 -5.15 6.11 -4.58
N MET A 157 -5.22 5.11 -3.72
CA MET A 157 -4.43 3.89 -3.82
C MET A 157 -5.27 2.65 -4.15
N HIS A 158 -6.60 2.80 -4.19
CA HIS A 158 -7.54 1.71 -4.47
C HIS A 158 -7.33 0.50 -3.55
N MET A 159 -7.00 0.76 -2.29
CA MET A 159 -6.75 -0.30 -1.31
C MET A 159 -8.05 -0.97 -0.87
N SER A 160 -7.95 -2.27 -0.54
CA SER A 160 -9.02 -3.02 0.09
C SER A 160 -9.25 -2.54 1.52
N LYS A 161 -10.43 -2.82 2.09
CA LYS A 161 -10.68 -2.55 3.52
C LYS A 161 -9.64 -3.20 4.44
N ARG A 162 -9.23 -4.45 4.16
CA ARG A 162 -8.24 -5.15 4.96
C ARG A 162 -6.87 -4.48 4.86
N GLY A 163 -6.46 -4.10 3.66
CA GLY A 163 -5.22 -3.35 3.43
C GLY A 163 -5.23 -2.00 4.14
N ILE A 164 -6.36 -1.27 4.09
CA ILE A 164 -6.52 0.01 4.80
C ILE A 164 -6.41 -0.17 6.31
N TYR A 165 -7.05 -1.19 6.88
CA TYR A 165 -6.91 -1.48 8.31
C TYR A 165 -5.44 -1.74 8.69
N ASP A 166 -4.75 -2.57 7.90
CA ASP A 166 -3.34 -2.88 8.17
C ASP A 166 -2.49 -1.62 8.12
N GLU A 167 -2.63 -0.80 7.09
CA GLU A 167 -1.89 0.45 6.92
C GLU A 167 -2.15 1.43 8.09
N LEU A 168 -3.41 1.64 8.45
CA LEU A 168 -3.79 2.53 9.55
C LEU A 168 -3.17 2.08 10.88
N THR A 169 -3.06 0.77 11.12
CA THR A 169 -2.51 0.23 12.37
C THR A 169 -0.98 0.15 12.34
N SER A 170 -0.38 -0.23 11.20
CA SER A 170 1.06 -0.46 11.09
C SER A 170 1.85 0.81 10.81
N GLU A 171 1.45 1.61 9.83
CA GLU A 171 2.22 2.79 9.39
C GLU A 171 1.71 4.05 10.10
N ASP A 172 0.40 4.28 10.07
CA ASP A 172 -0.18 5.51 10.63
C ASP A 172 -0.36 5.47 12.15
N LYS A 173 -0.17 4.29 12.77
CA LYS A 173 -0.22 4.08 14.23
C LYS A 173 -1.56 4.44 14.88
N PHE A 174 -2.67 4.31 14.17
CA PHE A 174 -3.99 4.30 14.80
C PHE A 174 -4.14 3.09 15.72
N THR A 175 -5.00 3.23 16.74
CA THR A 175 -5.37 2.06 17.54
C THR A 175 -6.21 1.10 16.68
N PRO A 176 -6.19 -0.22 16.98
CA PRO A 176 -7.02 -1.20 16.30
C PRO A 176 -8.49 -0.80 16.25
N GLU A 177 -9.02 -0.19 17.32
CA GLU A 177 -10.42 0.23 17.42
C GLU A 177 -10.73 1.39 16.46
N ALA A 178 -9.84 2.37 16.36
CA ALA A 178 -10.01 3.50 15.44
C ALA A 178 -9.90 3.05 13.96
N ALA A 179 -8.95 2.17 13.66
CA ALA A 179 -8.81 1.57 12.34
C ALA A 179 -10.02 0.72 11.97
N GLN A 180 -10.54 -0.08 12.91
CA GLN A 180 -11.75 -0.88 12.71
C GLN A 180 -12.96 0.02 12.47
N HIS A 181 -13.15 1.05 13.30
CA HIS A 181 -14.19 2.05 13.10
C HIS A 181 -14.09 2.69 11.71
N ALA A 182 -12.89 3.04 11.25
CA ALA A 182 -12.69 3.62 9.93
C ALA A 182 -13.16 2.69 8.80
N VAL A 183 -12.77 1.40 8.81
CA VAL A 183 -13.13 0.46 7.74
C VAL A 183 -14.60 0.02 7.79
N ASP A 184 -15.21 -0.03 8.98
CA ASP A 184 -16.63 -0.31 9.17
C ASP A 184 -17.50 0.83 8.62
N ASN A 185 -17.05 2.08 8.82
CA ASN A 185 -17.75 3.27 8.36
C ASN A 185 -17.33 3.72 6.95
N LEU A 186 -16.36 3.03 6.35
CA LEU A 186 -15.97 3.27 4.97
C LEU A 186 -17.06 2.73 4.04
N LYS A 187 -17.77 3.65 3.36
CA LYS A 187 -18.68 3.35 2.25
C LYS A 187 -17.89 2.97 0.99
N ALA A 188 -17.11 1.90 1.13
CA ALA A 188 -16.23 1.35 0.13
C ALA A 188 -16.98 0.49 -0.88
N ASP A 189 -16.65 0.69 -2.15
CA ASP A 189 -16.93 -0.29 -3.19
C ASP A 189 -15.64 -1.06 -3.49
N ASP A 190 -15.48 -2.21 -2.81
CA ASP A 190 -14.30 -3.06 -2.97
C ASP A 190 -14.18 -3.60 -4.40
N ASN A 191 -15.30 -3.79 -5.13
CA ASN A 191 -15.26 -4.21 -6.53
C ASN A 191 -14.69 -3.11 -7.42
N ALA A 192 -15.10 -1.86 -7.21
CA ALA A 192 -14.55 -0.73 -7.96
C ALA A 192 -13.07 -0.50 -7.65
N ALA A 193 -12.66 -0.62 -6.37
CA ALA A 193 -11.27 -0.52 -5.97
C ALA A 193 -10.41 -1.62 -6.61
N ALA A 194 -10.83 -2.88 -6.50
CA ALA A 194 -10.13 -4.01 -7.10
C ALA A 194 -10.05 -3.88 -8.62
N HIS A 195 -11.11 -3.41 -9.29
CA HIS A 195 -11.07 -3.19 -10.75
C HIS A 195 -10.09 -2.08 -11.15
N ALA A 196 -10.06 -0.97 -10.41
CA ALA A 196 -9.09 0.11 -10.66
C ALA A 196 -7.65 -0.36 -10.46
N LYS A 197 -7.42 -1.17 -9.43
CA LYS A 197 -6.12 -1.78 -9.13
C LYS A 197 -5.71 -2.83 -10.18
N ALA A 198 -6.64 -3.69 -10.61
CA ALA A 198 -6.44 -4.65 -11.70
C ALA A 198 -6.03 -3.94 -13.00
N LYS A 199 -6.69 -2.82 -13.31
CA LYS A 199 -6.36 -1.99 -14.47
C LYS A 199 -4.95 -1.41 -14.36
N HIS A 200 -4.55 -0.97 -13.17
CA HIS A 200 -3.19 -0.49 -12.93
C HIS A 200 -2.15 -1.58 -13.22
N TYR A 201 -2.33 -2.79 -12.68
CA TYR A 201 -1.42 -3.90 -12.93
C TYR A 201 -1.35 -4.30 -14.41
N LEU A 202 -2.50 -4.29 -15.10
CA LEU A 202 -2.53 -4.58 -16.53
C LEU A 202 -1.78 -3.52 -17.36
N GLU A 203 -2.04 -2.24 -17.10
CA GLU A 203 -1.56 -1.13 -17.96
C GLU A 203 -0.15 -0.65 -17.63
N ILE A 204 0.29 -0.81 -16.38
CA ILE A 204 1.56 -0.24 -15.91
C ILE A 204 2.62 -1.31 -15.71
N THR A 205 2.24 -2.47 -15.14
CA THR A 205 3.18 -3.57 -14.88
C THR A 205 3.06 -4.71 -15.89
N HIS A 206 2.12 -4.60 -16.84
CA HIS A 206 1.88 -5.56 -17.91
C HIS A 206 1.68 -6.99 -17.38
N GLU A 207 0.93 -7.14 -16.30
CA GLU A 207 0.70 -8.44 -15.68
C GLU A 207 -0.36 -9.29 -16.41
N SER A 208 -0.20 -10.61 -16.34
CA SER A 208 -1.19 -11.57 -16.83
C SER A 208 -2.45 -11.57 -15.96
N LYS A 209 -3.55 -12.15 -16.47
CA LYS A 209 -4.79 -12.30 -15.70
C LYS A 209 -4.56 -13.02 -14.36
N GLU A 210 -3.74 -14.07 -14.36
CA GLU A 210 -3.43 -14.85 -13.16
C GLU A 210 -2.51 -14.07 -12.20
N GLY A 211 -1.53 -13.33 -12.72
CA GLY A 211 -0.67 -12.45 -11.93
C GLY A 211 -1.48 -11.39 -11.19
N ILE A 212 -2.38 -10.70 -11.90
CA ILE A 212 -3.26 -9.69 -11.32
C ILE A 212 -4.14 -10.28 -10.22
N TYR A 213 -4.75 -11.46 -10.45
CA TYR A 213 -5.55 -12.13 -9.43
C TYR A 213 -4.73 -12.46 -8.17
N TYR A 214 -3.52 -12.98 -8.37
CA TYR A 214 -2.60 -13.30 -7.28
C TYR A 214 -2.26 -12.05 -6.47
N ASP A 215 -1.84 -10.96 -7.10
CA ASP A 215 -1.44 -9.73 -6.39
C ASP A 215 -2.64 -9.08 -5.67
N LEU A 216 -3.82 -9.05 -6.30
CA LEU A 216 -5.03 -8.53 -5.65
C LEU A 216 -5.39 -9.30 -4.37
N THR A 217 -5.12 -10.61 -4.32
CA THR A 217 -5.44 -11.44 -3.15
C THR A 217 -4.33 -11.46 -2.10
N SER A 218 -3.06 -11.59 -2.51
CA SER A 218 -1.94 -11.74 -1.58
C SER A 218 -1.32 -10.42 -1.13
N GLU A 219 -1.24 -9.42 -2.01
CA GLU A 219 -0.62 -8.12 -1.72
C GLU A 219 -1.68 -7.13 -1.26
N ASP A 220 -2.73 -6.95 -2.07
CA ASP A 220 -3.75 -5.93 -1.81
C ASP A 220 -4.86 -6.41 -0.88
N LYS A 221 -4.87 -7.70 -0.53
CA LYS A 221 -5.77 -8.31 0.46
C LYS A 221 -7.26 -8.16 0.13
N PHE A 222 -7.61 -8.10 -1.16
CA PHE A 222 -8.99 -8.29 -1.58
C PHE A 222 -9.44 -9.72 -1.34
N THR A 223 -10.74 -9.91 -1.07
CA THR A 223 -11.29 -11.27 -0.99
C THR A 223 -11.18 -11.96 -2.35
N PRO A 224 -11.04 -13.29 -2.41
CA PRO A 224 -10.96 -14.03 -3.67
C PRO A 224 -12.12 -13.71 -4.63
N ASN A 225 -13.34 -13.56 -4.11
CA ASN A 225 -14.51 -13.22 -4.94
C ASN A 225 -14.42 -11.82 -5.56
N VAL A 226 -13.92 -10.84 -4.81
CA VAL A 226 -13.75 -9.46 -5.32
C VAL A 226 -12.62 -9.41 -6.35
N ALA A 227 -11.49 -10.08 -6.08
CA ALA A 227 -10.38 -10.18 -7.02
C ALA A 227 -10.80 -10.91 -8.31
N GLN A 228 -11.52 -12.01 -8.19
CA GLN A 228 -12.06 -12.77 -9.33
C GLN A 228 -13.01 -11.91 -10.17
N HIS A 229 -13.93 -11.21 -9.52
CA HIS A 229 -14.82 -10.27 -10.19
C HIS A 229 -14.04 -9.18 -10.93
N ALA A 230 -12.98 -8.63 -10.34
CA ALA A 230 -12.16 -7.60 -10.98
C ALA A 230 -11.49 -8.10 -12.26
N VAL A 231 -10.85 -9.28 -12.21
CA VAL A 231 -10.15 -9.86 -13.39
C VAL A 231 -11.10 -10.40 -14.45
N ASP A 232 -12.29 -10.88 -14.09
CA ASP A 232 -13.28 -11.36 -15.07
C ASP A 232 -13.92 -10.23 -15.85
N ASN A 233 -14.01 -9.05 -15.24
CA ASN A 233 -14.55 -7.85 -15.88
C ASN A 233 -13.44 -7.00 -16.53
N LEU A 234 -12.18 -7.43 -16.49
CA LEU A 234 -11.07 -6.75 -17.12
C LEU A 234 -11.08 -7.05 -18.63
N LYS A 235 -11.51 -6.08 -19.44
CA LYS A 235 -11.49 -6.18 -20.90
C LYS A 235 -10.08 -5.90 -21.41
N ALA A 236 -9.28 -6.95 -21.61
CA ALA A 236 -7.88 -6.85 -22.00
C ALA A 236 -7.54 -7.75 -23.19
N ASP A 237 -6.58 -7.31 -24.00
CA ASP A 237 -5.87 -8.17 -24.94
C ASP A 237 -4.61 -8.69 -24.26
N TYR A 238 -4.71 -9.85 -23.62
CA TYR A 238 -3.60 -10.43 -22.87
C TYR A 238 -2.44 -10.91 -23.76
N LYS A 239 -2.66 -11.11 -25.06
CA LYS A 239 -1.57 -11.37 -26.01
C LYS A 239 -0.74 -10.11 -26.22
N ALA A 240 -1.39 -8.96 -26.35
CA ALA A 240 -0.70 -7.66 -26.39
C ALA A 240 0.00 -7.35 -25.06
N THR A 241 -0.63 -7.65 -23.92
CA THR A 241 0.00 -7.48 -22.60
C THR A 241 1.24 -8.36 -22.44
N ALA A 242 1.19 -9.62 -22.86
CA ALA A 242 2.35 -10.52 -22.83
C ALA A 242 3.50 -9.99 -23.70
N LEU A 243 3.20 -9.42 -24.87
CA LEU A 243 4.20 -8.78 -25.72
C LEU A 243 4.80 -7.54 -25.06
N ALA A 244 3.99 -6.71 -24.39
CA ALA A 244 4.48 -5.56 -23.64
C ALA A 244 5.42 -5.98 -22.50
N ALA A 245 5.02 -6.98 -21.70
CA ALA A 245 5.86 -7.57 -20.66
C ALA A 245 7.18 -8.13 -21.22
N ALA A 246 7.13 -8.83 -22.37
CA ALA A 246 8.31 -9.35 -23.05
C ALA A 246 9.29 -8.24 -23.44
N LYS A 247 8.77 -7.13 -23.98
CA LYS A 247 9.55 -5.94 -24.35
C LYS A 247 10.15 -5.26 -23.13
N ASP A 248 9.43 -5.20 -22.02
CA ASP A 248 9.94 -4.66 -20.76
C ASP A 248 11.08 -5.52 -20.20
N TYR A 249 10.94 -6.85 -20.19
CA TYR A 249 12.02 -7.73 -19.78
C TYR A 249 13.25 -7.56 -20.69
N GLN A 250 13.06 -7.53 -22.01
CA GLN A 250 14.16 -7.30 -22.95
C GLN A 250 14.88 -5.96 -22.68
N LYS A 251 14.11 -4.89 -22.49
CA LYS A 251 14.63 -3.52 -22.37
C LYS A 251 15.27 -3.22 -21.02
N TYR A 252 14.63 -3.62 -19.92
CA TYR A 252 15.02 -3.21 -18.58
C TYR A 252 15.85 -4.26 -17.84
N THR A 253 15.78 -5.52 -18.26
CA THR A 253 16.53 -6.62 -17.62
C THR A 253 17.58 -7.26 -18.55
N ASN A 254 17.65 -6.85 -19.82
CA ASN A 254 18.56 -7.40 -20.84
C ASN A 254 18.45 -8.93 -20.99
N MET A 255 17.28 -9.49 -20.69
CA MET A 255 17.04 -10.92 -20.83
C MET A 255 17.08 -11.34 -22.31
N SER A 256 17.68 -12.50 -22.57
CA SER A 256 17.63 -13.16 -23.87
C SER A 256 16.20 -13.65 -24.19
N PRO A 257 15.88 -13.91 -25.47
CA PRO A 257 14.58 -14.46 -25.85
C PRO A 257 14.21 -15.77 -25.13
N ALA A 258 15.21 -16.60 -24.79
CA ALA A 258 14.98 -17.84 -24.06
C ALA A 258 14.58 -17.57 -22.59
N GLU A 259 15.27 -16.63 -21.93
CA GLU A 259 14.95 -16.21 -20.56
C GLU A 259 13.58 -15.52 -20.49
N ILE A 260 13.26 -14.66 -21.45
CA ILE A 260 11.95 -13.99 -21.54
C ILE A 260 10.84 -15.04 -21.65
N ARG A 261 10.99 -16.03 -22.53
CA ARG A 261 10.00 -17.11 -22.67
C ARG A 261 9.78 -17.83 -21.33
N HIS A 262 10.86 -18.20 -20.65
CA HIS A 262 10.78 -18.86 -19.35
C HIS A 262 10.12 -17.95 -18.30
N GLN A 263 10.49 -16.68 -18.27
CA GLN A 263 9.99 -15.71 -17.29
C GLN A 263 8.49 -15.45 -17.48
N LEU A 264 8.02 -15.26 -18.70
CA LEU A 264 6.59 -15.06 -18.98
C LEU A 264 5.75 -16.28 -18.57
N ALA A 265 6.24 -17.50 -18.81
CA ALA A 265 5.53 -18.74 -18.49
C ALA A 265 5.65 -19.16 -17.02
N SER A 266 6.63 -18.62 -16.28
CA SER A 266 6.93 -19.08 -14.92
C SER A 266 5.78 -18.79 -13.96
N GLN A 267 5.46 -19.79 -13.14
CA GLN A 267 4.53 -19.66 -12.01
C GLN A 267 4.97 -18.63 -10.96
N TYR A 268 6.27 -18.31 -10.94
CA TYR A 268 6.87 -17.27 -10.08
C TYR A 268 7.23 -16.01 -10.88
N GLY A 269 6.91 -15.98 -12.17
CA GLY A 269 7.15 -14.86 -13.07
C GLY A 269 5.83 -14.32 -13.62
N GLY A 270 5.73 -14.22 -14.94
CA GLY A 270 4.62 -13.55 -15.61
C GLY A 270 3.29 -14.31 -15.59
N LYS A 271 3.29 -15.64 -15.35
CA LYS A 271 2.07 -16.48 -15.33
C LYS A 271 1.19 -16.35 -16.59
N PHE A 272 1.78 -16.02 -17.74
CA PHE A 272 1.06 -15.98 -19.01
C PHE A 272 0.75 -17.39 -19.49
N THR A 273 -0.38 -17.53 -20.18
CA THR A 273 -0.77 -18.80 -20.81
C THR A 273 0.21 -19.16 -21.94
N PRO A 274 0.33 -20.45 -22.30
CA PRO A 274 1.20 -20.86 -23.41
C PRO A 274 0.92 -20.13 -24.73
N GLU A 275 -0.34 -19.79 -25.01
CA GLU A 275 -0.75 -19.07 -26.21
C GLU A 275 -0.29 -17.61 -26.21
N GLU A 276 -0.40 -16.92 -25.07
CA GLU A 276 0.07 -15.55 -24.88
C GLU A 276 1.59 -15.47 -24.96
N VAL A 277 2.30 -16.41 -24.34
CA VAL A 277 3.76 -16.52 -24.45
C VAL A 277 4.17 -16.76 -25.90
N ALA A 278 3.52 -17.70 -26.59
CA ALA A 278 3.82 -18.00 -27.98
C ALA A 278 3.65 -16.74 -28.87
N TYR A 279 2.54 -16.01 -28.68
CA TYR A 279 2.29 -14.76 -29.36
C TYR A 279 3.38 -13.71 -29.07
N ALA A 280 3.69 -13.46 -27.81
CA ALA A 280 4.70 -12.49 -27.40
C ALA A 280 6.07 -12.81 -28.02
N MET A 281 6.49 -14.07 -27.98
CA MET A 281 7.78 -14.48 -28.54
C MET A 281 7.83 -14.40 -30.07
N GLN A 282 6.71 -14.63 -30.75
CA GLN A 282 6.61 -14.48 -32.22
C GLN A 282 6.75 -13.02 -32.67
N HIS A 283 6.34 -12.07 -31.82
CA HIS A 283 6.26 -10.64 -32.15
C HIS A 283 7.32 -9.78 -31.44
N LEU A 284 8.22 -10.39 -30.65
CA LEU A 284 9.17 -9.67 -29.78
C LEU A 284 10.12 -8.74 -30.56
N ASN A 285 10.59 -9.19 -31.72
CA ASN A 285 11.57 -8.46 -32.55
C ASN A 285 10.96 -7.84 -33.83
N GLN A 286 9.64 -7.68 -33.87
CA GLN A 286 8.94 -7.01 -34.96
C GLN A 286 8.86 -5.49 -34.72
#